data_AF-A0A2V7BC99-F1
#
_entry.id   AF-A0A2V7BC99-F1
#
_cell.length_a   1.000
_cell.length_b   1.000
_cell.length_c   1.000
_cell.angle_alpha   90.00
_cell.angle_beta   90.00
_cell.angle_gamma   90.00
#
_symmetry.space_group_name_H-M   'P 1'
#
loop_
_entity.id
_entity.type
_entity.pdbx_description
1 polymer ?
#
loop_
_entity_poly.entity_id
_entity_poly.type
_entity_poly.pdbx_seq_one_letter_code
_entity_poly.pdbx_strand_id
1 'polypeptide(L)'
;MSRAWIMLILAVSTTAWAQNFGGSPAPWFHVTWNNRGYGSVPTIEGYVQNASPFRVTNVRLQIDGLDGGGRSVAQAFGWTFGDIAPGDRGYFTAPAIPGATAYQISVASFDVISSGGP
;
A
#
# COMPACT_ATOMS: atom_id res chain seq x y z
N MET A 1 34.97 -11.23 -44.50
CA MET A 1 34.48 -12.41 -43.75
C MET A 1 35.30 -12.43 -42.46
N SER A 2 34.80 -12.31 -41.23
CA SER A 2 33.49 -12.53 -40.64
C SER A 2 33.35 -11.71 -39.36
N ARG A 3 32.11 -11.53 -38.92
CA ARG A 3 31.55 -10.49 -38.03
C ARG A 3 31.99 -10.65 -36.57
N ALA A 4 32.43 -9.57 -35.93
CA ALA A 4 32.60 -9.50 -34.48
C ALA A 4 31.23 -9.25 -33.83
N TRP A 5 30.80 -10.17 -32.97
CA TRP A 5 29.59 -10.01 -32.16
C TRP A 5 29.96 -9.27 -30.87
N ILE A 6 29.50 -8.02 -30.76
CA ILE A 6 29.49 -7.32 -29.47
C ILE A 6 28.33 -7.93 -28.67
N MET A 7 28.63 -8.80 -27.72
CA MET A 7 27.68 -9.17 -26.68
C MET A 7 27.58 -8.02 -25.69
N LEU A 8 26.55 -7.19 -25.88
CA LEU A 8 26.12 -6.25 -24.87
C LEU A 8 25.50 -7.07 -23.72
N ILE A 9 26.27 -7.33 -22.67
CA ILE A 9 25.71 -7.83 -21.42
C ILE A 9 24.95 -6.66 -20.81
N LEU A 10 23.66 -6.59 -21.07
CA LEU A 10 22.74 -5.84 -20.24
C LEU A 10 22.85 -6.47 -18.85
N ALA A 11 23.51 -5.77 -17.94
CA ALA A 11 23.37 -6.04 -16.51
C ALA A 11 21.90 -5.80 -16.18
N VAL A 12 21.10 -6.86 -16.29
CA VAL A 12 19.79 -6.91 -15.68
C VAL A 12 20.09 -6.82 -14.19
N SER A 13 19.89 -5.64 -13.63
CA SER A 13 19.77 -5.47 -12.18
C SER A 13 18.55 -6.28 -11.76
N THR A 14 18.71 -7.59 -11.59
CA THR A 14 17.76 -8.37 -10.81
C THR A 14 17.91 -7.81 -9.42
N THR A 15 16.99 -6.93 -9.02
CA THR A 15 16.76 -6.72 -7.60
C THR A 15 16.42 -8.10 -7.05
N ALA A 16 17.41 -8.74 -6.43
CA ALA A 16 17.20 -9.93 -5.67
C ALA A 16 16.26 -9.51 -4.54
N TRP A 17 14.98 -9.86 -4.66
CA TRP A 17 14.00 -9.71 -3.59
C TRP A 17 14.32 -10.76 -2.53
N ALA A 18 15.42 -10.54 -1.81
CA ALA A 18 15.75 -11.29 -0.62
C ALA A 18 14.70 -10.95 0.44
N GLN A 19 13.86 -11.95 0.74
CA GLN A 19 13.15 -12.17 2.00
C GLN A 19 12.55 -10.92 2.66
N ASN A 20 11.32 -10.59 2.26
CA ASN A 20 10.26 -10.21 3.18
C ASN A 20 8.95 -10.58 2.48
N PHE A 21 7.93 -11.00 3.23
CA PHE A 21 6.57 -11.18 2.72
C PHE A 21 5.96 -9.83 2.30
N GLY A 22 6.53 -9.19 1.28
CA GLY A 22 6.13 -7.92 0.68
C GLY A 22 5.43 -8.11 -0.66
N GLY A 23 4.86 -9.29 -0.90
CA GLY A 23 3.86 -9.46 -1.94
C GLY A 23 2.55 -8.86 -1.45
N SER A 24 1.88 -8.08 -2.31
CA SER A 24 0.63 -7.37 -2.03
C SER A 24 -0.24 -8.04 -0.97
N PRO A 25 -0.68 -7.31 0.06
CA PRO A 25 -1.31 -7.88 1.23
C PRO A 25 -2.70 -8.39 0.89
N ALA A 26 -2.76 -9.66 0.50
CA ALA A 26 -3.91 -10.34 -0.06
C ALA A 26 -4.54 -9.61 -1.29
N PRO A 27 -4.83 -10.32 -2.40
CA PRO A 27 -5.65 -9.74 -3.48
C PRO A 27 -7.05 -9.28 -3.01
N TRP A 28 -7.39 -9.53 -1.75
CA TRP A 28 -8.65 -9.23 -1.10
C TRP A 28 -8.78 -7.80 -0.58
N PHE A 29 -7.70 -7.02 -0.43
CA PHE A 29 -7.82 -5.65 0.07
C PHE A 29 -7.57 -4.61 -1.02
N HIS A 30 -8.51 -3.68 -1.16
CA HIS A 30 -8.40 -2.57 -2.10
C HIS A 30 -8.40 -1.26 -1.33
N VAL A 31 -7.32 -0.49 -1.46
CA VAL A 31 -7.18 0.81 -0.79
C VAL A 31 -7.52 1.93 -1.76
N THR A 32 -8.49 2.76 -1.38
CA THR A 32 -8.83 3.99 -2.09
C THR A 32 -8.57 5.17 -1.17
N TRP A 33 -7.95 6.21 -1.69
CA TRP A 33 -7.60 7.40 -0.90
C TRP A 33 -7.71 8.67 -1.73
N ASN A 34 -7.83 9.80 -1.04
CA ASN A 34 -7.71 11.13 -1.62
C ASN A 34 -6.92 12.05 -0.67
N ASN A 35 -6.24 13.04 -1.24
CA ASN A 35 -5.67 14.13 -0.45
C ASN A 35 -6.80 15.09 -0.08
N ARG A 36 -7.06 15.26 1.21
CA ARG A 36 -7.83 16.42 1.67
C ARG A 36 -6.88 17.59 1.89
N GLY A 37 -6.96 18.55 0.97
CA GLY A 37 -6.33 19.86 1.13
C GLY A 37 -7.11 20.85 2.01
N TYR A 38 -8.29 20.47 2.53
CA TYR A 38 -9.15 21.37 3.30
C TYR A 38 -9.04 21.11 4.82
N GLY A 39 -8.41 22.06 5.52
CA GLY A 39 -8.11 22.04 6.95
C GLY A 39 -6.77 22.76 7.22
N SER A 40 -6.43 23.04 8.48
CA SER A 40 -5.16 23.70 8.83
C SER A 40 -3.92 22.79 8.63
N VAL A 41 -4.14 21.46 8.49
CA VAL A 41 -3.09 20.47 8.29
C VAL A 41 -3.48 19.54 7.13
N PRO A 42 -2.63 19.41 6.08
CA PRO A 42 -2.88 18.48 4.99
C PRO A 42 -3.02 17.04 5.50
N THR A 43 -4.10 16.37 5.12
CA THR A 43 -4.45 15.03 5.63
C THR A 43 -4.83 14.12 4.48
N ILE A 44 -4.40 12.87 4.56
CA ILE A 44 -4.81 11.79 3.67
C ILE A 44 -6.03 11.13 4.31
N GLU A 45 -7.10 10.97 3.55
CA GLU A 45 -8.26 10.20 3.97
C GLU A 45 -8.58 9.12 2.95
N GLY A 46 -9.12 7.99 3.42
CA GLY A 46 -9.42 6.88 2.54
C GLY A 46 -10.14 5.75 3.24
N TYR A 47 -10.27 4.65 2.51
CA TYR A 47 -10.82 3.41 3.03
C TYR A 47 -10.11 2.20 2.42
N VAL A 48 -10.17 1.10 3.17
CA VAL A 48 -9.82 -0.25 2.73
C VAL A 48 -11.13 -0.99 2.50
N GLN A 49 -11.34 -1.48 1.29
CA GLN A 49 -12.40 -2.45 1.01
C GLN A 49 -11.89 -3.86 1.30
N ASN A 50 -12.67 -4.62 2.07
CA ASN A 50 -12.36 -6.01 2.42
C ASN A 50 -13.15 -6.96 1.50
N ALA A 51 -12.52 -7.45 0.44
CA ALA A 51 -13.05 -8.50 -0.43
C ALA A 51 -12.70 -9.92 0.06
N SER A 52 -12.18 -10.08 1.28
CA SER A 52 -11.93 -11.39 1.87
C SER A 52 -13.23 -11.95 2.47
N PRO A 53 -13.33 -13.27 2.68
CA PRO A 53 -14.46 -13.86 3.38
C PRO A 53 -14.38 -13.67 4.90
N PHE A 54 -13.43 -12.89 5.44
CA PHE A 54 -13.19 -12.76 6.87
C PHE A 54 -13.60 -11.39 7.39
N ARG A 55 -14.16 -11.33 8.60
CA ARG A 55 -14.16 -10.10 9.40
C ARG A 55 -12.76 -9.91 9.97
N VAL A 56 -12.17 -8.75 9.75
CA VAL A 56 -10.80 -8.43 10.19
C VAL A 56 -10.76 -7.23 11.12
N THR A 57 -9.77 -7.18 11.99
CA THR A 57 -9.45 -6.04 12.86
C THR A 57 -7.96 -5.74 12.80
N ASN A 58 -7.52 -4.72 13.53
CA ASN A 58 -6.11 -4.32 13.59
C ASN A 58 -5.52 -4.20 12.17
N VAL A 59 -6.28 -3.60 11.24
CA VAL A 59 -5.84 -3.43 9.86
C VAL A 59 -4.85 -2.27 9.83
N ARG A 60 -3.58 -2.62 9.77
CA ARG A 60 -2.46 -1.67 9.69
C ARG A 60 -2.19 -1.34 8.24
N LEU A 61 -1.92 -0.08 7.95
CA LEU A 61 -1.56 0.41 6.63
C LEU A 61 -0.08 0.80 6.60
N GLN A 62 0.60 0.43 5.51
CA GLN A 62 1.86 1.06 5.10
C GLN A 62 1.53 2.17 4.10
N ILE A 63 2.04 3.37 4.36
CA ILE A 63 1.82 4.58 3.56
C ILE A 63 3.20 5.07 3.10
N ASP A 64 3.49 4.87 1.82
CA ASP A 64 4.71 5.37 1.20
C ASP A 64 4.40 6.69 0.48
N GLY A 65 5.00 7.78 0.94
CA GLY A 65 4.90 9.10 0.29
C GLY A 65 5.90 9.19 -0.86
N LEU A 66 5.45 9.66 -2.03
CA LEU A 66 6.25 9.72 -3.26
C LEU A 66 6.46 11.17 -3.72
N ASP A 67 7.65 11.50 -4.20
CA ASP A 67 7.93 12.77 -4.87
C ASP A 67 7.31 12.84 -6.29
N GLY A 68 7.47 13.98 -6.97
CA GLY A 68 6.96 14.18 -8.33
C GLY A 68 7.61 13.28 -9.40
N GLY A 69 8.71 12.60 -9.06
CA GLY A 69 9.35 11.58 -9.89
C GLY A 69 8.99 10.15 -9.49
N GLY A 70 8.08 9.96 -8.53
CA GLY A 70 7.65 8.66 -8.04
C GLY A 70 8.62 7.98 -7.08
N ARG A 71 9.63 8.68 -6.54
CA ARG A 71 10.55 8.12 -5.55
C ARG A 71 9.99 8.28 -4.14
N SER A 72 10.17 7.27 -3.30
CA SER A 72 9.78 7.36 -1.89
C SER A 72 10.58 8.45 -1.18
N VAL A 73 9.86 9.40 -0.56
CA VAL A 73 10.45 10.45 0.29
C VAL A 73 10.42 10.07 1.76
N ALA A 74 9.39 9.33 2.19
CA ALA A 74 9.29 8.75 3.51
C ALA A 74 8.20 7.66 3.54
N GLN A 75 8.24 6.86 4.60
CA GLN A 75 7.24 5.85 4.92
C GLN A 75 6.60 6.16 6.27
N ALA A 76 5.30 5.92 6.36
CA ALA A 76 4.53 6.00 7.59
C ALA A 76 3.61 4.77 7.74
N PHE A 77 3.06 4.59 8.95
CA PHE A 77 2.05 3.57 9.21
C PHE A 77 0.77 4.21 9.78
N GLY A 78 -0.37 3.66 9.39
CA GLY A 78 -1.69 4.06 9.89
C GLY A 78 -2.56 2.84 10.21
N TRP A 79 -3.80 3.10 10.59
CA TRP A 79 -4.78 2.07 10.92
C TRP A 79 -6.15 2.44 10.35
N THR A 80 -6.95 1.45 10.00
CA THR A 80 -8.38 1.69 9.81
C THR A 80 -9.08 1.84 11.15
N PHE A 81 -10.23 2.51 11.15
CA PHE A 81 -11.11 2.59 12.29
C PHE A 81 -11.98 1.33 12.37
N GLY A 82 -11.89 0.63 13.51
CA GLY A 82 -12.73 -0.53 13.82
C GLY A 82 -12.46 -1.75 12.93
N ASP A 83 -13.36 -2.72 13.05
CA ASP A 83 -13.32 -3.97 12.31
C ASP A 83 -13.97 -3.82 10.93
N ILE A 84 -13.49 -4.58 9.96
CA ILE A 84 -14.01 -4.58 8.59
C ILE A 84 -14.65 -5.94 8.30
N ALA A 85 -15.96 -5.98 8.12
CA ALA A 85 -16.67 -7.20 7.73
C ALA A 85 -16.33 -7.60 6.27
N PRO A 86 -16.62 -8.86 5.85
CA PRO A 86 -16.57 -9.24 4.45
C PRO A 86 -17.44 -8.31 3.58
N GLY A 87 -16.90 -7.78 2.50
CA GLY A 87 -17.57 -6.85 1.58
C GLY A 87 -17.59 -5.37 2.02
N ASP A 88 -17.28 -5.09 3.29
CA ASP A 88 -17.37 -3.75 3.87
C ASP A 88 -16.11 -2.90 3.69
N ARG A 89 -16.16 -1.66 4.19
CA ARG A 89 -15.08 -0.67 4.14
C ARG A 89 -14.66 -0.23 5.53
N GLY A 90 -13.36 -0.27 5.80
CA GLY A 90 -12.74 0.38 6.96
C GLY A 90 -12.11 1.70 6.57
N TYR A 91 -12.48 2.79 7.23
CA TYR A 91 -11.97 4.13 6.91
C TYR A 91 -10.68 4.43 7.68
N PHE A 92 -9.84 5.29 7.15
CA PHE A 92 -8.63 5.76 7.82
C PHE A 92 -8.37 7.25 7.53
N THR A 93 -7.59 7.86 8.42
CA THR A 93 -6.92 9.14 8.16
C THR A 93 -5.45 9.02 8.53
N ALA A 94 -4.61 9.77 7.84
CA ALA A 94 -3.18 9.87 8.15
C ALA A 94 -2.67 11.29 7.85
N PRO A 95 -1.68 11.81 8.60
CA PRO A 95 -1.02 13.05 8.24
C PRO A 95 -0.39 12.94 6.85
N ALA A 96 -0.46 14.01 6.06
CA ALA A 96 0.32 14.08 4.83
C ALA A 96 1.82 14.06 5.15
N ILE A 97 2.61 13.40 4.29
CA ILE A 97 4.06 13.35 4.39
C ILE A 97 4.65 14.61 3.72
N PRO A 98 5.42 15.44 4.43
CA PRO A 98 6.06 16.60 3.83
C PRO A 98 6.92 16.21 2.62
N GLY A 99 6.74 16.91 1.50
CA GLY A 99 7.46 16.63 0.25
C GLY A 99 6.85 15.52 -0.62
N ALA A 100 5.81 14.81 -0.15
CA ALA A 100 5.09 13.85 -0.97
C ALA A 100 4.03 14.55 -1.85
N THR A 101 4.02 14.21 -3.14
CA THR A 101 3.01 14.65 -4.12
C THR A 101 2.03 13.53 -4.50
N ALA A 102 2.37 12.28 -4.20
CA ALA A 102 1.53 11.11 -4.39
C ALA A 102 1.76 10.09 -3.26
N TYR A 103 0.87 9.10 -3.14
CA TYR A 103 0.98 8.04 -2.13
C TYR A 103 0.75 6.67 -2.72
N GLN A 104 1.52 5.70 -2.24
CA GLN A 104 1.25 4.28 -2.40
C GLN A 104 0.85 3.73 -1.03
N ILE A 105 -0.37 3.18 -0.93
CA ILE A 105 -0.92 2.71 0.35
C ILE A 105 -1.32 1.25 0.20
N SER A 106 -0.92 0.43 1.16
CA SER A 106 -1.24 -1.00 1.21
C SER A 106 -1.50 -1.45 2.65
N VAL A 107 -2.24 -2.55 2.82
CA VAL A 107 -2.45 -3.17 4.13
C VAL A 107 -1.15 -3.85 4.60
N ALA A 108 -0.49 -3.40 5.65
CA ALA A 108 0.72 -4.09 6.14
C ALA A 108 0.40 -5.39 6.89
N SER A 109 -0.68 -5.39 7.68
CA SER A 109 -1.09 -6.52 8.52
C SER A 109 -2.55 -6.39 8.94
N PHE A 110 -3.17 -7.49 9.36
CA PHE A 110 -4.52 -7.55 9.92
C PHE A 110 -4.68 -8.81 10.78
N ASP A 111 -5.65 -8.79 11.69
CA ASP A 111 -6.07 -9.96 12.46
C ASP A 111 -7.45 -10.43 11.99
N VAL A 112 -7.67 -11.75 11.94
CA VAL A 112 -8.97 -12.33 11.62
C VAL A 112 -9.78 -12.51 12.90
N ILE A 113 -11.02 -12.01 12.91
CA ILE A 113 -11.97 -12.21 14.02
C ILE A 113 -12.86 -13.41 13.74
N SER A 114 -13.39 -13.52 12.53
CA SER A 114 -14.29 -14.61 12.13
C SER A 114 -14.37 -14.75 10.61
N SER A 115 -14.79 -15.92 10.14
CA SER A 115 -15.28 -16.08 8.76
C SER A 115 -16.71 -15.55 8.64
N GLY A 116 -17.04 -14.92 7.51
CA GLY A 116 -18.40 -14.59 7.13
C GLY A 116 -19.22 -15.87 7.02
N GLY A 117 -20.40 -15.87 7.66
CA GLY A 117 -21.38 -16.95 7.50
C GLY A 117 -22.01 -16.90 6.10
N PRO A 118 -22.48 -18.05 5.57
CA PRO A 118 -23.31 -18.09 4.36
C PRO A 118 -24.64 -17.34 4.53
#